data_AF-A0A2K3MK44-F1
#
_entry.id   AF-A0A2K3MK44-F1
#
_cell.length_a   1.000
_cell.length_b   1.000
_cell.length_c   1.000
_cell.angle_alpha   90.00
_cell.angle_beta   90.00
_cell.angle_gamma   90.00
#
_symmetry.space_group_name_H-M   'P 1'
#
loop_
_entity.id
_entity.type
_entity.pdbx_description
1 polymer ?
#
loop_
_entity_poly.entity_id
_entity_poly.type
_entity_poly.pdbx_seq_one_letter_code
_entity_poly.pdbx_strand_id
1 'polypeptide(L)'
;SKLVKLDPEELVRSISLSQNTENLQTDGLESDVPTSSASQDDELAMKQFPLNGRDIVCAFNYSCCCLHKRTELVLYFKHAREALSTKGGIFVMDLYGGTSSENKLKLQRRFPNFTYVWEQAEFDIIQRKTRISLHFHLKKEQRKIRHAFSYSWRL
;
A
#
# COMPACT_ATOMS: atom_id res chain seq x y z
N SER A 1 13.44 -11.05 27.36
CA SER A 1 13.71 -10.14 26.24
C SER A 1 13.20 -8.76 26.60
N LYS A 2 14.08 -7.75 26.65
CA LYS A 2 13.69 -6.37 27.01
C LYS A 2 13.00 -5.72 25.79
N LEU A 3 11.73 -5.35 25.94
CA LEU A 3 10.99 -4.58 24.95
C LEU A 3 11.47 -3.13 25.02
N VAL A 4 12.13 -2.66 23.95
CA VAL A 4 12.43 -1.24 23.76
C VAL A 4 11.12 -0.58 23.31
N LYS A 5 10.58 0.32 24.15
CA LYS A 5 9.48 1.21 23.78
C LYS A 5 10.07 2.39 23.02
N LEU A 6 9.88 2.44 21.71
CA LEU A 6 10.18 3.62 20.91
C LEU A 6 8.90 4.44 20.77
N ASP A 7 9.02 5.74 21.05
CA ASP A 7 7.93 6.71 20.98
C ASP A 7 7.74 7.17 19.51
N PRO A 8 6.53 7.03 18.94
CA PRO A 8 6.25 7.43 17.56
C PRO A 8 6.59 8.89 17.24
N GLU A 9 6.55 9.79 18.22
CA GLU A 9 6.81 11.22 18.01
C GLU A 9 8.29 11.51 17.71
N GLU A 10 9.21 10.71 18.24
CA GLU A 10 10.65 10.87 18.01
C GLU A 10 11.02 10.53 16.55
N LEU A 11 10.30 9.58 15.94
CA LEU A 11 10.51 9.19 14.54
C LEU A 11 10.08 10.30 13.58
N VAL A 12 8.94 10.96 13.85
CA VAL A 12 8.39 12.02 13.00
C VAL A 12 9.28 13.27 12.99
N ARG A 13 9.90 13.60 14.13
CA ARG A 13 10.75 14.79 14.26
C ARG A 13 12.07 14.72 13.47
N SER A 14 12.54 13.51 13.14
CA SER A 14 13.77 13.33 12.35
C SER A 14 13.59 13.53 10.84
N ILE A 15 12.36 13.72 10.36
CA ILE A 15 12.02 13.75 8.92
C ILE A 15 11.90 15.19 8.36
N SER A 16 12.07 16.22 9.18
CA SER A 16 11.93 17.61 8.70
C SER A 16 13.16 18.09 7.91
N LEU A 17 13.06 17.99 6.59
CA LEU A 17 13.93 18.65 5.60
C LEU A 17 13.77 20.17 5.69
N SER A 18 14.86 20.88 5.94
CA SER A 18 14.96 22.34 5.86
C SER A 18 14.78 22.81 4.41
N GLN A 19 13.67 23.50 4.12
CA GLN A 19 13.48 24.21 2.86
C GLN A 19 14.17 25.58 2.93
N ASN A 20 15.22 25.76 2.12
CA ASN A 20 15.77 27.09 1.82
C ASN A 20 14.92 27.71 0.70
N THR A 21 14.24 28.81 1.01
CA THR A 21 13.52 29.64 0.04
C THR A 21 14.27 30.96 -0.11
N GLU A 22 14.95 31.15 -1.23
CA GLU A 22 15.35 32.47 -1.69
C GLU A 22 14.77 32.74 -3.08
N ASN A 23 14.03 33.85 -3.15
CA ASN A 23 13.75 34.72 -4.30
C ASN A 23 12.98 34.17 -5.51
N LEU A 24 11.76 34.68 -5.73
CA LEU A 24 11.54 35.69 -6.79
C LEU A 24 10.18 36.42 -6.65
N GLN A 25 10.33 37.72 -6.36
CA GLN A 25 9.57 38.92 -6.76
C GLN A 25 8.07 38.84 -7.13
N THR A 26 7.35 39.70 -6.40
CA THR A 26 6.04 40.29 -6.62
C THR A 26 5.98 41.12 -7.91
N ASP A 27 4.89 41.02 -8.65
CA ASP A 27 4.34 42.17 -9.35
C ASP A 27 2.81 42.04 -9.42
N GLY A 28 2.12 43.06 -8.92
CA GLY A 28 0.67 43.14 -8.83
C GLY A 28 0.10 44.00 -9.95
N LEU A 29 -1.11 43.69 -10.39
CA LEU A 29 -1.98 44.60 -11.14
C LEU A 29 -3.44 44.26 -10.81
N GLU A 30 -4.16 45.27 -10.33
CA GLU A 30 -5.60 45.30 -10.02
C GLU A 30 -6.49 45.58 -11.25
N SER A 31 -7.80 45.51 -11.01
CA SER A 31 -8.99 45.92 -11.81
C SER A 31 -9.57 44.84 -12.72
N ASP A 32 -10.88 44.62 -12.86
CA ASP A 32 -12.10 45.20 -12.30
C ASP A 32 -13.21 44.13 -12.46
N VAL A 33 -14.18 44.07 -11.53
CA VAL A 33 -15.37 43.20 -11.65
C VAL A 33 -16.51 44.00 -12.27
N PRO A 34 -17.25 43.41 -13.22
CA PRO A 34 -18.71 43.42 -13.04
C PRO A 34 -19.33 42.04 -13.23
N THR A 35 -20.24 41.77 -12.28
CA THR A 35 -21.19 40.67 -12.19
C THR A 35 -22.05 40.55 -13.45
N SER A 36 -22.06 39.36 -14.08
CA SER A 36 -23.22 38.87 -14.81
C SER A 36 -23.41 37.38 -14.54
N SER A 37 -24.57 37.07 -14.00
CA SER A 37 -25.10 35.74 -13.72
C SER A 37 -24.97 34.79 -14.91
N ALA A 38 -24.22 33.71 -14.74
CA ALA A 38 -24.35 32.50 -15.52
C ALA A 38 -24.22 31.32 -14.55
N SER A 39 -25.22 30.45 -14.59
CA SER A 39 -25.24 29.12 -14.00
C SER A 39 -23.87 28.45 -14.11
N GLN A 40 -23.16 28.36 -12.99
CA GLN A 40 -21.93 27.60 -12.86
C GLN A 40 -22.33 26.13 -12.79
N ASP A 41 -22.34 25.48 -13.95
CA ASP A 41 -22.05 24.05 -14.02
C ASP A 41 -20.67 23.87 -13.40
N ASP A 42 -20.65 23.29 -12.19
CA ASP A 42 -19.46 23.01 -11.40
C ASP A 42 -18.72 21.80 -12.01
N GLU A 43 -18.42 21.88 -13.30
CA GLU A 43 -17.43 21.03 -13.94
C GLU A 43 -16.08 21.61 -13.58
N LEU A 44 -15.62 21.31 -12.35
CA LEU A 44 -14.22 21.38 -11.97
C LEU A 44 -13.46 20.44 -12.91
N ALA A 45 -13.19 20.94 -14.11
CA ALA A 45 -12.24 20.38 -15.04
C ALA A 45 -10.96 20.19 -14.24
N MET A 46 -10.71 18.94 -13.86
CA MET A 46 -9.44 18.48 -13.31
C MET A 46 -8.41 18.92 -14.32
N LYS A 47 -7.81 20.11 -14.12
CA LYS A 47 -6.68 20.57 -14.91
C LYS A 47 -5.66 19.46 -14.81
N GLN A 48 -5.51 18.74 -15.91
CA GLN A 48 -4.64 17.59 -15.98
C GLN A 48 -3.23 18.14 -16.09
N PHE A 49 -2.69 18.55 -14.93
CA PHE A 49 -1.28 18.89 -14.85
C PHE A 49 -0.51 17.62 -15.22
N PRO A 50 0.44 17.69 -16.18
CA PRO A 50 1.26 16.54 -16.50
C PRO A 50 1.94 16.10 -15.20
N LEU A 51 1.54 14.93 -14.72
CA LEU A 51 2.03 14.40 -13.48
C LEU A 51 3.48 13.99 -13.72
N ASN A 52 4.41 14.68 -13.06
CA ASN A 52 5.80 14.27 -13.03
C ASN A 52 5.89 12.81 -12.59
N GLY A 53 6.86 12.07 -13.13
CA GLY A 53 7.14 10.69 -12.72
C GLY A 53 7.39 10.61 -11.21
N ARG A 54 7.09 9.45 -10.62
CA ARG A 54 7.09 9.26 -9.16
C ARG A 54 8.50 8.91 -8.71
N ASP A 55 8.97 9.58 -7.68
CA ASP A 55 10.30 9.29 -7.12
C ASP A 55 10.31 7.92 -6.42
N ILE A 56 9.19 7.52 -5.81
CA ILE A 56 9.05 6.22 -5.16
C ILE A 56 7.67 5.62 -5.49
N VAL A 57 7.67 4.34 -5.86
CA VAL A 57 6.46 3.49 -5.96
C VAL A 57 6.64 2.30 -5.03
N CYS A 58 5.59 1.97 -4.26
CA CYS A 58 5.63 0.88 -3.28
C CYS A 58 4.56 -0.17 -3.55
N ALA A 59 4.93 -1.44 -3.44
CA ALA A 59 4.03 -2.59 -3.49
C ALA A 59 4.28 -3.47 -2.26
N PHE A 60 3.57 -3.17 -1.16
CA PHE A 60 3.74 -3.85 0.12
C PHE A 60 2.61 -4.82 0.43
N ASN A 61 2.79 -5.56 1.52
CA ASN A 61 1.84 -6.57 2.00
C ASN A 61 1.68 -7.71 0.99
N TYR A 62 2.77 -8.04 0.30
CA TYR A 62 2.90 -9.16 -0.64
C TYR A 62 1.88 -9.11 -1.78
N SER A 63 1.44 -7.91 -2.17
CA SER A 63 0.37 -7.73 -3.16
C SER A 63 0.69 -8.40 -4.49
N CYS A 64 1.96 -8.41 -4.89
CA CYS A 64 2.41 -9.03 -6.13
C CYS A 64 2.29 -10.56 -6.14
N CYS A 65 2.24 -11.21 -4.97
CA CYS A 65 1.98 -12.65 -4.87
C CYS A 65 0.57 -13.03 -5.34
N CYS A 66 -0.37 -12.08 -5.42
CA CYS A 66 -1.69 -12.31 -5.99
C CYS A 66 -1.68 -12.44 -7.53
N LEU A 67 -0.57 -12.07 -8.20
CA LEU A 67 -0.43 -12.17 -9.66
C LEU A 67 0.11 -13.54 -10.05
N HIS A 68 -0.77 -14.41 -10.54
CA HIS A 68 -0.41 -15.81 -10.81
C HIS A 68 0.21 -16.00 -12.19
N LYS A 69 -0.22 -15.24 -13.20
CA LYS A 69 0.33 -15.36 -14.56
C LYS A 69 1.59 -14.53 -14.68
N ARG A 70 2.59 -15.08 -15.38
CA ARG A 70 3.84 -14.36 -15.65
C ARG A 70 3.61 -13.10 -16.50
N THR A 71 2.65 -13.15 -17.43
CA THR A 71 2.28 -12.00 -18.27
C THR A 71 1.71 -10.84 -17.45
N GLU A 72 0.86 -11.12 -16.46
CA GLU A 72 0.30 -10.11 -15.55
C GLU A 72 1.38 -9.47 -14.69
N LEU A 73 2.33 -10.24 -14.19
CA LEU A 73 3.45 -9.74 -13.40
C LEU A 73 4.40 -8.85 -14.23
N VAL A 74 4.69 -9.24 -15.47
CA VAL A 74 5.47 -8.41 -16.40
C VAL A 74 4.74 -7.11 -16.70
N LEU A 75 3.43 -7.16 -16.97
CA LEU A 75 2.63 -5.97 -17.23
C LEU A 75 2.61 -5.04 -16.01
N TYR A 76 2.46 -5.60 -14.80
CA TYR A 76 2.51 -4.85 -13.55
C TYR A 76 3.84 -4.10 -13.40
N PHE A 77 4.98 -4.76 -13.63
CA PHE A 77 6.29 -4.09 -13.55
C PHE A 77 6.52 -3.07 -14.66
N LYS A 78 5.96 -3.27 -15.86
CA LYS A 78 6.00 -2.25 -16.92
C LYS A 78 5.27 -0.99 -16.49
N HIS A 79 4.04 -1.14 -15.99
CA HIS A 79 3.27 0.00 -15.49
C HIS A 79 3.94 0.69 -14.29
N ALA A 80 4.49 -0.09 -13.34
CA ALA A 80 5.23 0.47 -12.21
C ALA A 80 6.44 1.29 -12.70
N ARG A 81 7.20 0.77 -13.68
CA ARG A 81 8.35 1.47 -14.26
C ARG A 81 7.93 2.74 -15.02
N GLU A 82 6.86 2.69 -15.79
CA GLU A 82 6.34 3.83 -16.55
C GLU A 82 5.85 4.96 -15.63
N ALA A 83 5.37 4.63 -14.43
CA ALA A 83 4.97 5.61 -13.44
C ALA A 83 6.17 6.28 -12.72
N LEU A 84 7.38 5.69 -12.77
CA LEU A 84 8.55 6.21 -12.09
C LEU A 84 9.19 7.41 -12.81
N SER A 85 9.81 8.27 -12.02
CA SER A 85 10.68 9.33 -12.50
C SER A 85 11.89 8.76 -13.24
N THR A 86 12.15 9.25 -14.45
CA THR A 86 13.36 8.90 -15.22
C THR A 86 14.63 9.47 -14.61
N LYS A 87 14.52 10.35 -13.60
CA LYS A 87 15.63 10.97 -12.87
C LYS A 87 16.15 10.12 -11.69
N GLY A 88 15.83 8.82 -11.68
CA GLY A 88 16.27 7.89 -10.65
C GLY A 88 15.19 7.46 -9.65
N GLY A 89 13.93 7.34 -10.10
CA GLY A 89 12.85 6.81 -9.26
C GLY A 89 13.08 5.36 -8.82
N ILE A 90 12.55 5.00 -7.65
CA ILE A 90 12.76 3.71 -6.99
C ILE A 90 11.43 2.96 -6.88
N PHE A 91 11.42 1.68 -7.26
CA PHE A 91 10.32 0.77 -6.97
C PHE A 91 10.70 -0.17 -5.81
N VAL A 92 9.89 -0.17 -4.75
CA VAL A 92 10.09 -1.01 -3.56
C VAL A 92 8.95 -2.01 -3.45
N MET A 93 9.30 -3.28 -3.27
CA MET A 93 8.32 -4.36 -3.17
C MET A 93 8.79 -5.40 -2.16
N ASP A 94 7.85 -5.90 -1.34
CA ASP A 94 8.08 -7.09 -0.52
C ASP A 94 7.58 -8.36 -1.24
N LEU A 95 8.26 -9.48 -0.99
CA LEU A 95 7.89 -10.78 -1.54
C LEU A 95 7.79 -11.80 -0.42
N TYR A 96 6.74 -12.60 -0.49
CA TYR A 96 6.54 -13.73 0.40
C TYR A 96 7.23 -14.97 -0.19
N GLY A 97 8.11 -15.63 0.58
CA GLY A 97 8.95 -16.71 0.05
C GLY A 97 9.77 -17.44 1.11
N GLY A 98 10.69 -18.29 0.66
CA GLY A 98 11.57 -19.10 1.52
C GLY A 98 10.96 -20.44 1.95
N THR A 99 11.79 -21.37 2.43
CA THR A 99 11.40 -22.76 2.74
C THR A 99 10.27 -22.86 3.77
N SER A 100 10.22 -21.96 4.75
CA SER A 100 9.14 -21.93 5.75
C SER A 100 7.77 -21.63 5.13
N SER A 101 7.73 -20.91 4.01
CA SER A 101 6.52 -20.54 3.29
C SER A 101 5.89 -21.70 2.50
N GLU A 102 6.63 -22.82 2.35
CA GLU A 102 6.13 -24.04 1.72
C GLU A 102 5.48 -25.01 2.74
N ASN A 103 5.62 -24.74 4.05
CA ASN A 103 5.11 -25.61 5.11
C ASN A 103 3.72 -25.16 5.61
N LYS A 104 2.98 -26.02 6.31
CA LYS A 104 1.75 -25.58 7.01
C LYS A 104 2.13 -24.75 8.23
N LEU A 105 1.47 -23.61 8.44
CA LEU A 105 1.70 -22.77 9.61
C LEU A 105 0.39 -22.16 10.11
N LYS A 106 0.23 -22.08 11.43
CA LYS A 106 -0.92 -21.43 12.05
C LYS A 106 -0.45 -20.57 13.22
N LEU A 107 -0.72 -19.28 13.14
CA LEU A 107 -0.37 -18.31 14.16
C LEU A 107 -1.64 -17.72 14.76
N GLN A 108 -1.69 -17.61 16.08
CA GLN A 108 -2.84 -17.06 16.80
C GLN A 108 -2.42 -15.84 17.61
N ARG A 109 -3.22 -14.78 17.56
CA ARG A 109 -3.07 -13.59 18.39
C ARG A 109 -4.37 -13.33 19.15
N ARG A 110 -4.27 -13.28 20.48
CA ARG A 110 -5.42 -13.07 21.36
C ARG A 110 -5.56 -11.58 21.67
N PHE A 111 -6.77 -11.06 21.52
CA PHE A 111 -7.19 -9.73 21.96
C PHE A 111 -8.30 -9.87 23.00
N PRO A 112 -8.70 -8.80 23.73
CA PRO A 112 -9.77 -8.88 24.73
C PRO A 112 -11.07 -9.46 24.18
N ASN A 113 -11.53 -8.99 23.02
CA ASN A 113 -12.84 -9.34 22.45
C ASN A 113 -12.82 -10.46 21.41
N PHE A 114 -11.67 -10.72 20.78
CA PHE A 114 -11.55 -11.73 19.73
C PHE A 114 -10.16 -12.37 19.70
N THR A 115 -10.04 -13.51 19.02
CA THR A 115 -8.77 -14.12 18.65
C THR A 115 -8.63 -14.09 17.14
N TYR A 116 -7.53 -13.50 16.67
CA TYR A 116 -7.11 -13.51 15.29
C TYR A 116 -6.28 -14.76 15.01
N VAL A 117 -6.55 -15.44 13.90
CA VAL A 117 -5.80 -16.61 13.48
C VAL A 117 -5.37 -16.43 12.04
N TRP A 118 -4.06 -16.40 11.82
CA TRP A 118 -3.46 -16.45 10.49
C TRP A 118 -3.07 -17.90 10.19
N GLU A 119 -3.49 -18.40 9.05
CA GLU A 119 -3.29 -19.78 8.64
C GLU A 119 -2.69 -19.83 7.23
N GLN A 120 -1.58 -20.54 7.11
CA GLN A 120 -0.92 -20.92 5.87
C GLN A 120 -1.20 -22.39 5.61
N ALA A 121 -1.89 -22.65 4.50
CA ALA A 121 -2.21 -23.99 4.06
C ALA A 121 -0.97 -24.70 3.47
N GLU A 122 -1.17 -25.93 3.03
CA GLU A 122 -0.15 -26.66 2.28
C GLU A 122 0.22 -25.93 0.98
N PHE A 123 1.48 -26.04 0.62
CA PHE A 123 1.98 -25.53 -0.64
C PHE A 123 1.70 -26.50 -1.79
N ASP A 124 1.03 -26.00 -2.83
CA ASP A 124 0.85 -26.73 -4.07
C ASP A 124 2.11 -26.56 -4.93
N ILE A 125 2.91 -27.62 -5.03
CA ILE A 125 4.16 -27.62 -5.79
C ILE A 125 3.95 -27.54 -7.30
N ILE A 126 2.81 -28.03 -7.81
CA ILE A 126 2.50 -28.04 -9.24
C ILE A 126 2.10 -26.64 -9.69
N GLN A 127 1.20 -25.99 -8.93
CA GLN A 127 0.76 -24.63 -9.25
C GLN A 127 1.71 -23.56 -8.71
N ARG A 128 2.65 -23.93 -7.82
CA ARG A 128 3.52 -23.03 -7.07
C ARG A 128 2.71 -21.98 -6.30
N LYS A 129 1.70 -22.43 -5.54
CA LYS A 129 0.80 -21.55 -4.76
C LYS A 129 0.63 -22.01 -3.32
N THR A 130 0.43 -21.05 -2.43
CA THR A 130 -0.05 -21.29 -1.07
C THR A 130 -1.36 -20.53 -0.84
N ARG A 131 -2.19 -21.05 0.06
CA ARG A 131 -3.40 -20.34 0.50
C ARG A 131 -3.18 -19.80 1.91
N ILE A 132 -3.35 -18.49 2.04
CA ILE A 132 -3.35 -17.81 3.33
C ILE A 132 -4.80 -17.50 3.71
N SER A 133 -5.18 -17.78 4.95
CA SER A 133 -6.51 -17.52 5.47
C SER A 133 -6.46 -16.84 6.83
N LEU A 134 -7.32 -15.85 7.00
CA LEU A 134 -7.52 -15.17 8.27
C LEU A 134 -8.86 -15.63 8.85
N HIS A 135 -8.84 -16.01 10.11
CA HIS A 135 -10.02 -16.42 10.86
C HIS A 135 -10.16 -15.59 12.13
N PHE A 136 -11.40 -15.36 12.55
CA PHE A 136 -11.71 -14.60 13.75
C PHE A 136 -12.58 -15.44 14.68
N HIS A 137 -12.16 -15.58 15.93
CA HIS A 137 -12.99 -16.12 17.00
C HIS A 137 -13.51 -14.96 17.84
N LEU A 138 -14.81 -14.70 17.79
CA LEU A 138 -15.49 -13.66 18.56
C LEU A 138 -15.88 -14.22 19.93
N LYS A 139 -15.32 -13.69 21.01
CA LYS A 139 -15.48 -14.27 22.35
C LYS A 139 -16.87 -14.05 22.93
N LYS A 140 -17.45 -12.85 22.75
CA LYS A 140 -18.78 -12.52 23.27
C LYS A 140 -19.87 -13.42 22.68
N GLU A 141 -19.78 -13.67 21.39
CA GLU A 141 -20.75 -14.45 20.63
C GLU A 141 -20.41 -15.95 20.58
N GLN A 142 -19.26 -16.36 21.13
CA GLN A 142 -18.69 -17.72 20.99
C GLN A 142 -18.68 -18.24 19.55
N ARG A 143 -18.51 -17.32 18.58
CA ARG A 143 -18.64 -17.58 17.14
C ARG A 143 -17.28 -17.56 16.47
N LYS A 144 -17.08 -18.48 15.53
CA LYS A 144 -15.87 -18.52 14.68
C LYS A 144 -16.23 -18.12 13.25
N ILE A 145 -15.67 -17.03 12.77
CA ILE A 145 -15.69 -16.65 11.35
C ILE A 145 -14.46 -17.28 10.70
N ARG A 146 -14.70 -18.34 9.91
CA ARG A 146 -13.64 -19.03 9.16
C ARG A 146 -13.45 -18.38 7.80
N HIS A 147 -12.21 -18.35 7.32
CA HIS A 147 -11.86 -17.83 6.00
C HIS A 147 -12.42 -16.42 5.76
N ALA A 148 -12.44 -15.58 6.80
CA ALA A 148 -12.94 -14.21 6.73
C ALA A 148 -12.24 -13.42 5.62
N PHE A 149 -10.94 -13.68 5.46
CA PHE A 149 -10.18 -13.31 4.27
C PHE A 149 -9.37 -14.52 3.82
N SER A 150 -9.30 -14.73 2.50
CA SER A 150 -8.51 -15.80 1.90
C SER A 150 -7.76 -15.26 0.69
N TYR A 151 -6.46 -15.53 0.66
CA TYR A 151 -5.57 -15.16 -0.42
C TYR A 151 -4.95 -16.41 -1.03
N SER A 152 -4.86 -16.44 -2.35
CA SER A 152 -4.06 -17.42 -3.06
C SER A 152 -2.80 -16.71 -3.54
N TRP A 153 -1.68 -17.05 -2.92
CA TRP A 153 -0.39 -16.43 -3.20
C TRP A 153 0.49 -17.35 -4.02
N ARG A 154 1.11 -16.78 -5.04
CA ARG A 154 2.19 -17.38 -5.80
C ARG A 154 3.48 -17.37 -4.98
N LEU A 155 4.24 -18.47 -5.07
CA LEU A 155 5.48 -18.74 -4.34
C LEU A 155 6.60 -19.24 -5.27
#